data_AF-A0A482ZJK8-F1
#
_entry.id   AF-A0A482ZJK8-F1
#
_cell.length_a   1.000
_cell.length_b   1.000
_cell.length_c   1.000
_cell.angle_alpha   90.00
_cell.angle_beta   90.00
_cell.angle_gamma   90.00
#
_symmetry.space_group_name_H-M   'P 1'
#
loop_
_entity.id
_entity.type
_entity.pdbx_description
1 polymer ?
#
loop_
_entity_poly.entity_id
_entity_poly.type
_entity_poly.pdbx_seq_one_letter_code
_entity_poly.pdbx_strand_id
1 'polypeptide(L)' 'MSKQQVRELIGSPSIIDPFHNKQWNYIHHSTLGSGEVINYRLILSFKEDKLSHINTDGISTLPKDADVDKQKALKK' A
#
# COMPACT_ATOMS: atom_id res chain seq x y z
N MET A 1 14.46 -6.55 -1.65
CA MET A 1 14.15 -5.13 -1.88
C MET A 1 14.60 -4.32 -0.68
N SER A 2 15.36 -3.24 -0.86
CA SER A 2 15.79 -2.38 0.24
C SER A 2 14.66 -1.46 0.71
N LYS A 3 14.75 -0.94 1.93
CA LYS A 3 13.84 0.10 2.44
C LYS A 3 13.74 1.31 1.50
N GLN A 4 14.84 1.71 0.87
CA GLN A 4 14.84 2.82 -0.08
C GLN A 4 14.03 2.49 -1.34
N GLN A 5 14.25 1.31 -1.93
CA GLN A 5 13.50 0.89 -3.12
C GLN A 5 12.00 0.78 -2.84
N VAL A 6 11.61 0.34 -1.63
CA VAL A 6 10.20 0.33 -1.21
C VAL A 6 9.64 1.76 -1.21
N ARG A 7 10.37 2.72 -0.63
CA ARG A 7 9.93 4.12 -0.60
C ARG A 7 9.82 4.75 -1.98
N GLU A 8 10.73 4.41 -2.88
CA GLU A 8 10.70 4.88 -4.27
C GLU A 8 9.48 4.33 -5.02
N LEU A 9 9.06 3.09 -4.72
CA LEU A 9 7.95 2.43 -5.41
C LEU A 9 6.57 2.84 -4.88
N ILE A 10 6.39 2.87 -3.56
CA ILE A 10 5.07 3.07 -2.92
C ILE A 10 5.03 4.27 -1.98
N GLY A 11 6.11 5.05 -1.90
CA GLY A 11 6.20 6.23 -1.05
C GLY A 11 6.61 5.93 0.40
N SER A 12 6.62 6.99 1.21
CA SER A 12 6.92 6.90 2.64
C SER A 12 5.84 6.11 3.40
N PRO A 13 6.23 5.28 4.38
CA PRO A 13 5.26 4.57 5.20
C PRO A 13 4.42 5.54 6.03
N SER A 14 3.15 5.17 6.27
CA SER A 14 2.23 5.97 7.10
C SER A 14 2.67 5.95 8.56
N ILE A 15 3.18 4.80 9.04
CA ILE A 15 3.62 4.62 10.41
C ILE A 15 4.91 3.79 10.42
N ILE A 16 5.89 4.29 11.17
CA ILE A 16 7.14 3.59 11.51
C ILE A 16 7.16 3.44 13.02
N ASP A 17 7.33 2.22 13.53
CA ASP A 17 7.55 2.00 14.96
C ASP A 17 8.96 2.48 15.34
N PRO A 18 9.12 3.51 16.20
CA PRO A 18 10.42 4.04 16.59
C PRO A 18 11.24 3.07 17.45
N PHE A 19 10.59 2.12 18.13
CA PHE A 19 11.24 1.12 18.98
C PHE A 19 11.67 -0.11 18.19
N HIS A 20 10.91 -0.45 17.15
CA HIS A 20 11.19 -1.58 16.28
C HIS A 20 11.18 -1.14 14.81
N ASN A 21 12.28 -0.52 14.36
CA ASN A 21 12.55 -0.06 12.98
C ASN A 21 12.59 -1.17 11.90
N LYS A 22 11.96 -2.31 12.18
CA LYS A 22 11.83 -3.49 11.35
C LYS A 22 10.45 -3.62 10.73
N GLN A 23 9.46 -2.81 11.13
CA GLN A 23 8.11 -2.88 10.57
C GLN A 23 7.64 -1.51 10.06
N TRP A 24 7.13 -1.50 8.84
CA TRP A 24 6.44 -0.35 8.25
C TRP A 24 4.98 -0.70 8.02
N ASN A 25 4.09 0.22 8.40
CA ASN A 25 2.66 0.10 8.17
C ASN A 25 2.23 1.17 7.18
N TYR A 26 1.58 0.74 6.10
CA TYR A 26 0.90 1.60 5.13
C TYR A 26 -0.59 1.43 5.36
N ILE A 27 -1.26 2.54 5.69
CA ILE A 27 -2.70 2.57 5.91
C ILE A 27 -3.28 3.42 4.80
N HIS A 28 -4.21 2.84 4.05
CA HIS A 28 -4.88 3.52 2.97
C HIS A 28 -6.39 3.57 3.23
N HIS A 29 -6.95 4.75 3.06
CA HIS A 29 -8.37 5.02 3.10
C HIS A 29 -8.69 5.95 1.92
N SER A 30 -9.50 5.47 0.98
CA SER A 30 -9.99 6.29 -0.11
C SER A 30 -11.47 6.07 -0.35
N THR A 31 -12.13 7.13 -0.78
CA THR A 31 -13.54 7.10 -1.18
C THR A 31 -13.58 7.36 -2.68
N LEU A 32 -14.08 6.39 -3.43
CA LEU A 32 -14.30 6.51 -4.86
C LEU A 32 -15.46 7.46 -5.14
N GLY A 33 -15.49 8.07 -6.33
CA GLY A 33 -16.60 8.93 -6.76
C GLY A 33 -17.96 8.21 -6.81
N SER A 34 -17.96 6.87 -6.83
CA SER A 34 -19.16 6.03 -6.72
C SER A 34 -19.70 5.89 -5.29
N GLY A 35 -18.97 6.39 -4.27
CA GLY A 35 -19.29 6.20 -2.85
C GLY A 35 -18.73 4.91 -2.25
N GLU A 36 -18.04 4.07 -3.04
CA GLU A 36 -17.33 2.90 -2.53
C GLU A 36 -16.10 3.32 -1.72
N VAL A 37 -15.91 2.70 -0.55
CA VAL A 37 -14.80 3.00 0.35
C VAL A 37 -13.78 1.87 0.28
N ILE A 38 -12.56 2.21 -0.13
CA ILE A 38 -11.42 1.28 -0.14
C ILE A 38 -10.60 1.53 1.12
N ASN A 39 -10.55 0.51 1.96
CA ASN A 39 -9.75 0.51 3.18
C ASN A 39 -8.82 -0.69 3.17
N TYR A 40 -7.52 -0.45 3.29
CA TYR A 40 -6.58 -1.54 3.43
C TYR A 40 -5.37 -1.15 4.27
N ARG A 41 -4.77 -2.16 4.89
CA ARG A 41 -3.52 -2.06 5.63
C ARG A 41 -2.51 -3.00 5.02
N LEU A 42 -1.32 -2.48 4.73
CA LEU A 42 -0.18 -3.25 4.26
C LEU A 42 0.94 -3.16 5.30
N ILE A 43 1.40 -4.32 5.77
CA ILE A 43 2.45 -4.40 6.79
C ILE A 43 3.69 -5.02 6.17
N LEU A 44 4.77 -4.25 6.10
CA LEU A 44 6.05 -4.71 5.59
C LEU A 44 7.01 -4.97 6.75
N SER A 45 7.56 -6.18 6.79
CA SER A 45 8.57 -6.57 7.77
C SER A 45 9.93 -6.65 7.10
N PHE A 46 10.93 -6.09 7.76
CA PHE A 46 12.31 -5.98 7.29
C PHE A 46 13.25 -6.78 8.20
N LYS A 47 14.14 -7.55 7.58
CA LYS A 47 15.25 -8.24 8.23
C LYS A 47 16.54 -7.82 7.54
N GLU A 48 17.55 -7.40 8.31
CA GLU A 48 18.84 -6.95 7.75
C GLU A 48 18.68 -5.87 6.66
N ASP A 49 17.78 -4.90 6.91
CA ASP A 49 17.40 -3.80 6.00
C ASP A 49 16.84 -4.21 4.63
N LYS A 50 16.49 -5.48 4.48
CA LYS A 50 15.81 -6.03 3.31
C LYS A 50 14.39 -6.43 3.68
N LEU A 51 13.46 -6.17 2.77
CA LEU A 51 12.09 -6.62 2.88
C LEU A 51 12.06 -8.16 2.93
N SER A 52 11.50 -8.70 4.01
CA SER A 52 11.44 -10.14 4.26
C SER A 52 10.01 -10.69 4.16
N HIS A 53 9.01 -9.91 4.56
CA HIS A 53 7.62 -10.35 4.54
C HIS A 53 6.67 -9.18 4.27
N ILE A 54 5.61 -9.46 3.52
CA ILE A 54 4.53 -8.53 3.24
C ILE A 54 3.25 -9.20 3.73
N ASN A 55 2.60 -8.58 4.71
CA ASN A 55 1.29 -9.02 5.17
C ASN A 55 0.22 -8.15 4.50
N THR A 56 -0.70 -8.83 3.84
CA THR A 56 -1.83 -8.26 3.08
C THR A 56 -3.17 -8.66 3.70
N ASP A 57 -3.19 -8.95 5.00
CA ASP A 57 -4.43 -9.32 5.68
C ASP A 57 -5.38 -8.12 5.71
N GLY A 58 -6.62 -8.34 5.28
CA GLY A 58 -7.63 -7.27 5.15
C GLY A 58 -7.55 -6.50 3.83
N ILE A 59 -6.65 -6.85 2.91
CA ILE A 59 -6.69 -6.38 1.52
C ILE A 59 -7.70 -7.24 0.73
N SER A 60 -8.97 -7.18 1.09
CA SER A 60 -10.05 -7.88 0.36
C SER A 60 -10.66 -7.03 -0.75
N THR A 61 -10.51 -5.71 -0.69
CA THR A 61 -11.20 -4.75 -1.56
C THR A 61 -10.28 -4.03 -2.53
N LEU A 62 -8.99 -4.38 -2.63
CA LEU A 62 -8.20 -3.85 -3.75
C LEU A 62 -8.80 -4.44 -5.03
N PRO A 63 -9.34 -3.60 -5.94
CA PRO A 63 -9.72 -4.08 -7.25
C PRO A 63 -8.46 -4.69 -7.84
N LYS A 64 -8.51 -5.98 -8.21
CA LYS A 64 -7.38 -6.65 -8.88
C LYS A 64 -7.03 -5.99 -10.21
N ASP A 65 -7.89 -5.09 -10.69
CA ASP A 65 -7.83 -4.38 -11.94
C ASP A 65 -7.76 -2.85 -11.74
N ALA A 66 -6.79 -2.35 -10.95
CA ALA A 66 -6.47 -0.92 -10.89
C ALA A 66 -5.93 -0.33 -12.23
N ASP A 67 -6.09 -1.04 -13.34
CA ASP A 67 -5.88 -0.58 -14.72
C ASP A 67 -7.17 -0.07 -15.40
N VAL A 68 -8.35 -0.21 -14.79
CA VAL A 68 -9.62 0.13 -15.46
C VAL A 68 -9.96 1.63 -15.42
N ASP A 69 -9.37 2.40 -14.50
CA ASP A 69 -9.74 3.82 -14.36
C ASP A 69 -9.12 4.74 -15.44
N LYS A 70 -8.12 4.26 -16.20
CA LYS A 70 -7.61 5.00 -17.36
C LYS A 70 -8.51 4.93 -18.60
N GLN A 71 -9.45 3.98 -18.69
CA GLN A 71 -10.29 3.83 -19.89
C GLN A 71 -11.56 4.70 -19.87
N LYS A 72 -11.95 5.26 -18.71
CA LYS A 72 -13.17 6.08 -18.61
C LYS A 72 -12.94 7.58 -18.87
N ALA A 73 -11.70 8.05 -18.90
CA ALA A 73 -11.35 9.44 -19.19
C ALA A 73 -11.23 9.76 -20.70
N LEU A 74 -11.32 8.76 -21.60
CA LEU A 74 -11.22 8.93 -23.05
C LEU A 74 -12.55 8.68 -23.77
N LYS A 75 -13.69 9.05 -23.17
CA LYS A 75 -14.98 9.18 -23.86
C LYS A 75 -15.77 10.37 -23.30
N LYS A 76 -15.33 11.57 -23.63
CA LYS A 76 -16.22 12.75 -23.75
C LYS A 76 -15.74 13.59 -24.92
#